data_AF-A0AAV0IB37-F1
#
_entry.id   AF-A0AAV0IB37-F1
#
_cell.length_a   1.000
_cell.length_b   1.000
_cell.length_c   1.000
_cell.angle_alpha   90.00
_cell.angle_beta   90.00
_cell.angle_gamma   90.00
#
_symmetry.space_group_name_H-M   'P 1'
#
loop_
_entity.id
_entity.type
_entity.pdbx_description
1 polymer ?
#
loop_
_entity_poly.entity_id
_entity_poly.type
_entity_poly.pdbx_seq_one_letter_code
_entity_poly.pdbx_strand_id
1 'polypeptide(L)'
;MLGRDDEVRCIAEVNVNKFESWELPKVDTEEAVCYFLAAPDYKYGNRKRAKRTTKADYRKPANKERLVRAESTGEEAQRSKMGI
;
A
#
# COMPACT_ATOMS: atom_id res chain seq x y z
N MET A 1 2.29 10.44 -21.63
CA MET A 1 2.23 9.96 -20.23
C MET A 1 2.86 11.04 -19.37
N LEU A 2 2.14 11.58 -18.37
CA LEU A 2 2.56 12.69 -17.49
C LEU A 2 2.83 12.14 -16.07
N GLY A 3 3.62 11.06 -15.95
CA GLY A 3 3.96 10.41 -14.69
C GLY A 3 5.42 10.63 -14.28
N ARG A 4 5.73 10.52 -12.99
CA ARG A 4 7.10 10.53 -12.43
C ARG A 4 7.61 9.09 -12.28
N ASP A 5 7.52 8.35 -13.38
CA ASP A 5 7.77 6.91 -13.38
C ASP A 5 9.24 6.59 -13.04
N ASP A 6 10.15 7.54 -13.26
CA ASP A 6 11.56 7.50 -12.86
C ASP A 6 11.78 7.52 -11.35
N GLU A 7 10.97 8.27 -10.59
CA GLU A 7 11.10 8.39 -9.13
C GLU A 7 10.69 7.09 -8.39
N VAL A 8 9.87 6.23 -9.01
CA VAL A 8 9.26 5.05 -8.35
C VAL A 8 9.69 3.71 -8.96
N ARG A 9 10.67 3.68 -9.87
CA ARG A 9 11.10 2.45 -10.59
C ARG A 9 11.53 1.30 -9.68
N CYS A 10 11.96 1.59 -8.45
CA CYS A 10 12.40 0.59 -7.49
C CYS A 10 11.25 -0.07 -6.70
N ILE A 11 10.02 0.45 -6.79
CA ILE A 11 8.85 -0.08 -6.06
C ILE A 11 8.02 -0.94 -7.01
N ALA A 12 7.85 -2.21 -6.66
CA ALA A 12 7.08 -3.14 -7.49
C ALA A 12 5.56 -2.89 -7.40
N GLU A 13 4.88 -3.00 -8.54
CA GLU A 13 3.41 -3.00 -8.59
C GLU A 13 2.84 -4.39 -8.25
N VAL A 14 2.29 -4.54 -7.04
CA VAL A 14 1.74 -5.80 -6.54
C VAL A 14 0.45 -5.52 -5.78
N ASN A 15 -0.63 -6.22 -6.13
CA ASN A 15 -1.86 -6.18 -5.32
C ASN A 15 -1.68 -7.05 -4.06
N VAL A 16 -1.11 -6.45 -3.01
CA VAL A 16 -0.73 -7.14 -1.77
C VAL A 16 -1.89 -7.89 -1.09
N ASN A 17 -3.13 -7.44 -1.24
CA ASN A 17 -4.28 -8.11 -0.61
C ASN A 17 -4.66 -9.44 -1.26
N LYS A 18 -4.09 -9.79 -2.43
CA LYS A 18 -4.33 -11.06 -3.11
C LYS A 18 -3.35 -12.16 -2.73
N PHE A 19 -2.31 -11.83 -1.98
CA PHE A 19 -1.23 -12.75 -1.61
C PHE A 19 -1.13 -12.86 -0.10
N GLU A 20 -0.68 -14.01 0.37
CA GLU A 20 -0.27 -14.15 1.77
C GLU A 20 1.09 -13.48 2.01
N SER A 21 1.36 -13.09 3.27
CA SER A 21 2.57 -12.33 3.60
C SER A 21 3.87 -13.04 3.21
N TRP A 22 3.89 -14.37 3.16
CA TRP A 22 5.04 -15.18 2.74
C TRP A 22 5.10 -15.46 1.23
N GLU A 23 4.02 -15.18 0.48
CA GLU A 23 3.96 -15.30 -0.98
C GLU A 23 4.35 -14.00 -1.68
N LEU A 24 4.40 -12.88 -0.96
CA LEU A 24 4.84 -11.62 -1.51
C LEU A 24 6.29 -11.74 -1.99
N PRO A 25 6.62 -11.13 -3.14
CA PRO A 25 7.98 -11.16 -3.65
C PRO A 25 8.88 -10.53 -2.61
N LYS A 26 9.82 -11.34 -2.08
CA LYS A 26 10.87 -10.82 -1.21
C LYS A 26 11.78 -10.01 -2.09
N VAL A 27 11.88 -8.72 -1.79
CA VAL A 27 12.95 -7.91 -2.35
C VAL A 27 14.20 -8.31 -1.59
N ASP A 28 15.23 -8.78 -2.29
CA ASP A 28 16.56 -9.06 -1.73
C ASP A 28 17.25 -7.74 -1.37
N THR A 29 16.65 -7.03 -0.42
CA THR A 29 17.22 -5.87 0.26
C THR A 29 17.71 -6.33 1.62
N GLU A 30 18.84 -5.80 2.09
CA GLU A 30 19.31 -6.02 3.46
C GLU A 30 18.32 -5.49 4.53
N GLU A 31 17.36 -4.66 4.10
CA GLU A 31 16.28 -4.15 4.94
C GLU A 31 15.15 -5.16 5.14
N ALA A 32 14.64 -5.23 6.37
CA ALA A 32 13.53 -6.10 6.74
C ALA A 32 12.15 -5.61 6.25
N VAL A 33 12.10 -4.57 5.40
CA VAL A 33 10.86 -3.90 4.96
C VAL A 33 10.81 -3.85 3.44
N CYS A 34 9.67 -4.21 2.87
CA CYS A 34 9.41 -4.10 1.43
C CYS A 34 8.23 -3.15 1.18
N TYR A 35 8.35 -2.32 0.14
CA TYR A 35 7.31 -1.40 -0.30
C TYR A 35 6.70 -1.89 -1.62
N PHE A 36 5.39 -1.71 -1.78
CA PHE A 36 4.65 -2.10 -2.99
C PHE A 36 3.67 -1.01 -3.39
N LEU A 37 3.54 -0.80 -4.70
CA LEU A 37 2.44 -0.04 -5.27
C LEU A 37 1.28 -1.00 -5.52
N ALA A 38 0.11 -0.72 -4.95
CA ALA A 38 -1.08 -1.54 -5.13
C ALA A 38 -2.22 -0.67 -5.64
N ALA A 39 -2.78 -1.04 -6.80
CA ALA A 39 -4.02 -0.43 -7.28
C ALA A 39 -5.13 -0.64 -6.23
N PRO A 40 -5.88 0.40 -5.85
CA PRO A 40 -6.94 0.27 -4.86
C PRO A 40 -8.02 -0.73 -5.32
N ASP A 41 -8.15 -1.83 -4.60
CA ASP A 41 -9.24 -2.79 -4.79
C ASP A 41 -10.35 -2.47 -3.79
N TYR A 42 -11.38 -1.73 -4.23
CA TYR A 42 -12.49 -1.34 -3.37
C TYR A 42 -13.55 -2.44 -3.30
N LYS A 43 -14.05 -2.72 -2.10
CA LYS A 43 -15.16 -3.67 -1.90
C LYS A 43 -16.43 -3.25 -2.66
N TYR A 44 -16.60 -1.95 -2.90
CA TYR A 44 -17.73 -1.37 -3.63
C TYR A 44 -17.21 -0.27 -4.56
N GLY A 45 -17.73 -0.18 -5.78
CA GLY A 45 -17.19 0.68 -6.86
C GLY A 45 -16.99 2.16 -6.52
N ASN A 46 -17.74 2.71 -5.55
CA ASN A 46 -17.66 4.14 -5.15
C ASN A 46 -17.27 4.37 -3.68
N ARG A 47 -16.70 3.38 -2.97
CA ARG A 47 -16.39 3.53 -1.53
C ARG A 47 -14.92 3.41 -1.22
N LYS A 48 -14.48 4.16 -0.20
CA LYS A 48 -13.11 4.16 0.36
C LYS A 48 -12.68 2.85 1.04
N ARG A 49 -13.56 1.84 1.11
CA ARG A 49 -13.27 0.58 1.84
C ARG A 49 -12.61 -0.42 0.90
N ALA A 50 -11.30 -0.62 1.09
CA ALA A 50 -10.54 -1.63 0.39
C ALA A 50 -10.99 -3.05 0.76
N LYS A 51 -10.93 -3.96 -0.22
CA LYS A 51 -10.97 -5.40 -0.02
C LYS A 51 -9.64 -5.82 0.62
N ARG A 52 -9.74 -6.62 1.68
CA ARG A 52 -8.62 -7.01 2.55
C ARG A 52 -8.61 -8.51 2.82
N THR A 53 -9.32 -9.27 2.00
CA THR A 53 -9.37 -10.72 2.07
C THR A 53 -8.30 -11.28 1.16
N THR A 54 -7.39 -12.08 1.73
CA THR A 54 -6.50 -12.95 1.00
C THR A 54 -7.24 -14.26 0.67
N LYS A 55 -6.55 -15.23 0.08
CA LYS A 55 -7.15 -16.53 -0.25
C LYS A 55 -7.48 -17.32 1.03
N ALA A 56 -6.61 -17.22 2.05
CA ALA A 56 -6.75 -17.99 3.28
C ALA A 56 -7.34 -17.17 4.45
N ASP A 57 -7.21 -15.83 4.47
CA ASP A 57 -7.58 -15.03 5.64
C ASP A 57 -7.97 -13.57 5.31
N TYR A 58 -8.05 -12.72 6.33
CA TYR A 58 -8.41 -11.31 6.27
C TYR A 58 -7.44 -10.41 7.05
N ARG A 59 -7.00 -9.34 6.39
CA ARG A 59 -6.09 -8.33 6.92
C ARG A 59 -6.81 -7.30 7.80
N LYS A 60 -6.63 -7.41 9.11
CA LYS A 60 -7.21 -6.47 10.09
C LYS A 60 -6.42 -5.15 10.16
N PRO A 61 -7.08 -3.98 10.10
CA PRO A 61 -6.41 -2.72 10.40
C PRO A 61 -5.98 -2.71 11.86
N ALA A 62 -4.71 -2.43 12.13
CA ALA A 62 -4.20 -2.33 13.49
C ALA A 62 -4.57 -0.99 14.13
N ASN A 63 -4.45 0.12 13.38
CA ASN A 63 -4.55 1.47 13.93
C ASN A 63 -5.55 2.37 13.17
N LYS A 64 -5.88 3.50 13.80
CA LYS A 64 -6.59 4.61 13.15
C LYS A 64 -5.72 5.22 12.06
N GLU A 65 -6.38 5.81 11.07
CA GLU A 65 -5.72 6.51 9.97
C GLU A 65 -5.03 7.79 10.49
N ARG A 66 -3.81 8.05 10.02
CA ARG A 66 -3.01 9.23 10.36
C ARG A 66 -2.82 10.11 9.13
N LEU A 67 -2.91 11.42 9.33
CA LEU A 67 -2.57 12.42 8.33
C LEU A 67 -1.05 12.51 8.14
N VAL A 68 -0.60 12.44 6.89
CA VAL A 68 0.78 12.70 6.48
C VAL A 68 0.80 14.04 5.75
N ARG A 69 1.67 14.94 6.21
CA ARG A 69 1.84 16.27 5.63
C ARG A 69 3.13 16.31 4.81
N ALA A 70 3.11 17.03 3.69
CA ALA A 70 4.33 17.25 2.91
C ALA A 70 5.30 18.11 3.73
N GLU A 71 6.57 17.70 3.83
CA GLU A 71 7.57 18.48 4.56
C GLU A 71 7.84 19.83 3.91
N SER A 72 7.78 19.90 2.58
CA SER A 72 8.04 21.12 1.80
C SER A 72 6.97 22.19 1.96
N THR A 73 5.70 21.81 2.07
CA THR A 73 4.55 22.73 1.99
C THR A 73 3.72 22.76 3.28
N GLY A 74 3.84 21.76 4.15
CA GLY A 74 3.01 21.60 5.34
C GLY A 74 1.55 21.18 5.07
N GLU A 75 1.16 21.07 3.80
CA GLU A 75 -0.18 20.70 3.35
C GLU A 75 -0.46 19.20 3.53
N GLU A 76 -1.75 18.83 3.57
CA GLU A 76 -2.18 17.43 3.56
C GLU A 76 -1.73 16.77 2.25
N ALA A 77 -0.77 15.86 2.35
CA ALA A 77 -0.29 15.10 1.21
C ALA A 77 -1.10 13.80 1.06
N GLN A 78 -1.19 13.04 2.16
CA GLN A 78 -1.70 11.67 2.14
C GLN A 78 -2.28 11.25 3.49
N ARG A 79 -3.01 10.15 3.48
CA ARG A 79 -3.46 9.46 4.68
C ARG A 79 -2.87 8.07 4.74
N SER A 80 -2.27 7.74 5.88
CA SER A 80 -1.61 6.47 6.12
C SER A 80 -2.36 5.64 7.15
N LYS A 81 -2.45 4.33 6.93
CA LYS A 81 -3.07 3.41 7.86
C LYS A 81 -2.24 2.14 7.95
N MET A 82 -1.87 1.76 9.16
CA MET A 82 -1.21 0.50 9.42
C MET A 82 -2.16 -0.67 9.11
N GLY A 83 -1.77 -1.51 8.17
CA GLY A 83 -2.42 -2.77 7.83
C GLY A 83 -1.35 -3.79 7.49
N ILE A 84 -1.46 -4.98 8.06
CA ILE A 84 -0.66 -6.14 7.68
C ILE A 84 -1.46 -6.87 6.64
#